data_AF-A0A0L0CRX3-F1
#
_entry.id   AF-A0A0L0CRX3-F1
#
_cell.length_a   1.000
_cell.length_b   1.000
_cell.length_c   1.000
_cell.angle_alpha   90.00
_cell.angle_beta   90.00
_cell.angle_gamma   90.00
#
_symmetry.space_group_name_H-M   'P 1'
#
loop_
_entity.id
_entity.type
_entity.pdbx_description
1 polymer ?
#
loop_
_entity_poly.entity_id
_entity_poly.type
_entity_poly.pdbx_seq_one_letter_code
_entity_poly.pdbx_strand_id
1 'polypeptide(L)'
;MMIIKFCLLGLFSTCFLLNVVRADDCTGGSFRNLGLCQEFLVIRNLAPKASVIALIQNHMQTDIRFRKAVQYMLSPDFDKTTAKIDATSVYQSFLRQFTNAGVNTTDIDSVSKIFDCVLIPILVEATGNFRSSPNSVVVSRSLETFVQQVGALIPQKELVNTLDMQIAENKEFAKFYRVIRNPTFQSNVMKGFINRDISRPIKTLRRYQIDLSKLTQYVFNLFSLGPAV
;
A
#
# COMPACT_ATOMS: atom_id res chain seq x y z
N MET A 1 34.26 31.35 -38.39
CA MET A 1 32.96 30.72 -38.09
C MET A 1 32.97 30.36 -36.61
N MET A 2 32.71 31.31 -35.70
CA MET A 2 31.38 31.62 -35.12
C MET A 2 30.69 30.33 -34.63
N ILE A 3 30.33 30.07 -33.36
CA ILE A 3 30.02 30.91 -32.18
C ILE A 3 29.98 29.99 -30.92
N ILE A 4 30.67 30.38 -29.83
CA ILE A 4 30.20 30.48 -28.40
C ILE A 4 29.63 29.20 -27.71
N LYS A 5 30.36 28.54 -26.77
CA LYS A 5 30.23 28.61 -25.28
C LYS A 5 28.80 28.73 -24.73
N PHE A 6 28.32 27.83 -23.84
CA PHE A 6 27.66 28.16 -22.55
C PHE A 6 27.17 26.91 -21.78
N CYS A 7 27.57 26.82 -20.49
CA CYS A 7 26.87 26.27 -19.30
C CYS A 7 26.42 24.78 -19.26
N LEU A 8 26.81 23.92 -18.30
CA LEU A 8 26.65 23.98 -16.83
C LEU A 8 25.32 24.60 -16.37
N LEU A 9 24.44 23.73 -15.85
CA LEU A 9 23.06 23.94 -15.34
C LEU A 9 21.95 23.80 -16.38
N GLY A 10 21.17 22.72 -16.27
CA GLY A 10 19.96 22.48 -17.05
C GLY A 10 19.29 21.17 -16.67
N LEU A 11 18.50 21.22 -15.59
CA LEU A 11 17.46 20.25 -15.23
C LEU A 11 16.68 19.77 -16.47
N PHE A 12 16.83 18.52 -16.87
CA PHE A 12 15.85 17.75 -17.66
C PHE A 12 16.09 16.27 -17.31
N SER A 13 15.33 15.67 -16.40
CA SER A 13 13.96 15.18 -16.65
C SER A 13 13.88 14.44 -17.98
N THR A 14 14.23 13.16 -17.96
CA THR A 14 13.80 12.18 -18.96
C THR A 14 12.83 11.22 -18.29
N CYS A 15 11.61 11.75 -18.10
CA CYS A 15 10.36 11.04 -17.82
C CYS A 15 9.91 10.18 -19.02
N PHE A 16 10.84 9.43 -19.63
CA PHE A 16 10.56 8.64 -20.81
C PHE A 16 11.25 7.29 -20.64
N LEU A 17 10.48 6.31 -20.17
CA LEU A 17 10.36 5.01 -20.82
C LEU A 17 9.18 4.28 -20.15
N LEU A 18 8.06 4.24 -20.92
CA LEU A 18 6.92 3.32 -20.82
C LEU A 18 5.74 3.72 -19.91
N ASN A 19 4.90 4.60 -20.48
CA ASN A 19 3.43 4.60 -20.50
C ASN A 19 2.66 4.04 -19.28
N VAL A 20 2.22 4.94 -18.40
CA VAL A 20 0.86 5.12 -17.83
C VAL A 20 1.00 5.87 -16.50
N VAL A 21 1.34 7.17 -16.54
CA VAL A 21 0.99 8.15 -15.49
C VAL A 21 0.93 9.52 -16.18
N ARG A 22 -0.11 10.31 -15.88
CA ARG A 22 -0.31 11.65 -16.44
C ARG A 22 0.86 12.58 -16.07
N ALA A 23 1.24 13.43 -17.01
CA ALA A 23 2.42 14.30 -16.96
C ALA A 23 2.29 15.53 -16.04
N ASP A 24 1.32 15.54 -15.12
CA ASP A 24 1.07 16.66 -14.21
C ASP A 24 1.89 16.54 -12.90
N ASP A 25 2.49 15.37 -12.64
CA ASP A 25 3.19 15.05 -11.38
C ASP A 25 4.72 15.27 -11.41
N CYS A 26 5.28 15.90 -12.45
CA CYS A 26 6.73 16.00 -12.62
C CYS A 26 7.25 17.43 -12.83
N THR A 27 6.64 18.43 -12.19
CA THR A 27 7.19 19.79 -12.16
C THR A 27 7.33 20.30 -10.73
N GLY A 28 8.56 20.65 -10.37
CA GLY A 28 8.96 21.17 -9.06
C GLY A 28 8.12 22.35 -8.58
N GLY A 29 7.13 22.03 -7.75
CA GLY A 29 6.48 22.92 -6.81
C GLY A 29 6.66 22.37 -5.40
N SER A 30 6.99 23.26 -4.44
CA SER A 30 7.07 23.04 -2.99
C SER A 30 6.69 21.63 -2.47
N PHE A 31 7.70 20.84 -2.05
CA PHE A 31 7.57 19.56 -1.31
C PHE A 31 6.95 19.76 0.09
N ARG A 32 5.76 20.35 0.19
CA ARG A 32 5.02 20.51 1.43
C ARG A 32 3.58 20.04 1.18
N ASN A 33 3.27 18.84 1.67
CA ASN A 33 2.00 18.10 1.55
C ASN A 33 1.78 17.31 0.24
N LEU A 34 2.67 16.36 -0.06
CA LEU A 34 2.20 15.13 -0.69
C LEU A 34 1.55 14.31 0.44
N GLY A 35 0.32 13.83 0.24
CA GLY A 35 -0.41 13.12 1.28
C GLY A 35 0.20 11.75 1.59
N LEU A 36 -0.25 11.11 2.69
CA LEU A 36 0.20 9.81 3.20
C LEU A 36 0.43 8.73 2.13
N CYS A 37 -0.34 8.76 1.04
CA CYS A 37 -0.15 7.81 -0.05
C CYS A 37 1.29 7.86 -0.61
N GLN A 38 1.85 9.06 -0.80
CA GLN A 38 3.21 9.18 -1.33
C GLN A 38 4.24 8.56 -0.40
N GLU A 39 4.10 8.72 0.92
CA GLU A 39 5.02 8.12 1.88
C GLU A 39 4.85 6.59 1.94
N PHE A 40 3.63 6.09 1.77
CA PHE A 40 3.41 4.65 1.63
C PHE A 40 4.08 4.09 0.37
N LEU A 41 4.06 4.85 -0.74
CA LEU A 41 4.75 4.46 -1.98
C LEU A 41 6.26 4.42 -1.80
N VAL A 42 6.86 5.38 -1.08
CA VAL A 42 8.29 5.37 -0.77
C VAL A 42 8.69 4.08 -0.05
N ILE A 43 7.92 3.66 0.97
CA ILE A 43 8.17 2.40 1.70
C ILE A 43 7.93 1.18 0.80
N ARG A 44 6.84 1.16 0.03
CA ARG A 44 6.50 0.05 -0.87
C ARG A 44 7.57 -0.15 -1.94
N ASN A 45 8.18 0.93 -2.43
CA ASN A 45 9.20 0.89 -3.47
C ASN A 45 10.57 0.41 -2.98
N LEU A 46 10.75 0.17 -1.67
CA LEU A 46 11.92 -0.56 -1.15
C LEU A 46 11.92 -2.02 -1.59
N ALA A 47 10.76 -2.61 -1.86
CA ALA A 47 10.68 -3.90 -2.54
C ALA A 47 10.94 -3.69 -4.03
N PRO A 48 11.95 -4.35 -4.64
CA PRO A 48 12.24 -4.15 -6.05
C PRO A 48 11.04 -4.48 -6.94
N LYS A 49 10.55 -3.50 -7.70
CA LYS A 49 9.33 -3.60 -8.52
C LYS A 49 9.31 -4.86 -9.40
N ALA A 50 10.42 -5.13 -10.10
CA ALA A 50 10.53 -6.30 -10.98
C ALA A 50 10.35 -7.62 -10.22
N SER A 51 10.93 -7.73 -9.02
CA SER A 51 10.78 -8.91 -8.15
C SER A 51 9.34 -9.07 -7.67
N VAL A 52 8.67 -7.97 -7.32
CA VAL A 52 7.26 -8.00 -6.91
C VAL A 52 6.35 -8.41 -8.07
N ILE A 53 6.57 -7.89 -9.28
CA ILE A 53 5.83 -8.29 -10.49
C ILE A 53 6.01 -9.78 -10.78
N ALA A 54 7.26 -10.26 -10.79
CA ALA A 54 7.55 -11.67 -11.01
C ALA A 54 6.86 -12.56 -9.95
N LEU A 55 6.84 -12.12 -8.70
CA LEU A 55 6.15 -12.80 -7.62
C LEU A 55 4.62 -12.85 -7.84
N ILE A 56 4.01 -11.71 -8.20
CA ILE A 56 2.58 -11.65 -8.54
C ILE A 56 2.27 -12.61 -9.69
N GLN A 57 3.05 -12.58 -10.78
CA GLN A 57 2.84 -13.44 -11.94
C GLN A 57 2.94 -14.92 -11.58
N ASN A 58 3.94 -15.30 -10.76
CA ASN A 58 4.09 -16.67 -10.27
C ASN A 58 2.88 -17.11 -9.43
N HIS A 59 2.38 -16.26 -8.51
CA HIS A 59 1.18 -16.57 -7.73
C HIS A 59 -0.07 -16.59 -8.58
N MET A 60 -0.22 -15.69 -9.55
CA MET A 60 -1.33 -15.74 -10.50
C MET A 60 -1.32 -17.07 -11.25
N GLN A 61 -0.16 -17.60 -11.63
CA GLN A 61 -0.05 -18.90 -12.32
C GLN A 61 -0.30 -20.11 -11.40
N THR A 62 0.18 -20.08 -10.16
CA THR A 62 0.26 -21.28 -9.30
C THR A 62 -0.70 -21.28 -8.12
N ASP A 63 -1.34 -20.15 -7.81
CA ASP A 63 -2.16 -20.02 -6.61
C ASP A 63 -3.60 -19.56 -6.94
N ILE A 64 -4.53 -20.51 -6.82
CA ILE A 64 -5.95 -20.26 -7.09
C ILE A 64 -6.59 -19.31 -6.07
N ARG A 65 -6.14 -19.34 -4.82
CA ARG A 65 -6.66 -18.48 -3.74
C ARG A 65 -6.15 -17.06 -3.91
N PHE A 66 -4.87 -16.89 -4.24
CA PHE A 66 -4.32 -15.59 -4.61
C PHE A 66 -5.01 -15.02 -5.84
N ARG A 67 -5.18 -15.82 -6.91
CA ARG A 67 -5.89 -15.41 -8.13
C ARG A 67 -7.31 -14.94 -7.82
N LYS A 68 -8.03 -15.67 -6.96
CA LYS A 68 -9.37 -15.28 -6.49
C LYS A 68 -9.35 -13.94 -5.74
N ALA A 69 -8.35 -13.70 -4.89
CA ALA A 69 -8.20 -12.43 -4.18
C ALA A 69 -7.95 -11.27 -5.15
N VAL A 70 -7.02 -11.44 -6.09
CA VAL A 70 -6.68 -10.41 -7.08
C VAL A 70 -7.87 -10.10 -7.99
N GLN A 71 -8.55 -11.12 -8.54
CA GLN A 71 -9.75 -10.93 -9.35
C GLN A 71 -10.84 -10.16 -8.60
N TYR A 72 -11.00 -10.44 -7.31
CA TYR A 72 -11.98 -9.72 -6.50
C TYR A 72 -11.54 -8.29 -6.20
N MET A 73 -10.27 -8.05 -5.83
CA MET A 73 -9.71 -6.70 -5.61
C MET A 73 -9.86 -5.80 -6.82
N LEU A 74 -9.74 -6.35 -8.04
CA LEU A 74 -9.90 -5.62 -9.29
C LEU A 74 -11.36 -5.48 -9.76
N SER A 75 -12.32 -6.00 -8.98
CA SER A 75 -13.75 -5.95 -9.31
C SER A 75 -14.47 -4.79 -8.62
N PRO A 76 -15.56 -4.25 -9.19
CA PRO A 76 -16.37 -3.22 -8.52
C PRO A 76 -16.99 -3.67 -7.19
N ASP A 77 -17.08 -4.98 -6.93
CA ASP A 77 -17.62 -5.49 -5.68
C ASP A 77 -16.65 -5.37 -4.49
N PHE A 78 -15.36 -5.15 -4.77
CA PHE A 78 -14.38 -4.80 -3.75
C PHE A 78 -14.71 -3.44 -3.14
N ASP A 79 -14.88 -2.41 -3.96
CA ASP A 79 -15.25 -1.05 -3.53
C ASP A 79 -16.56 -1.03 -2.74
N LYS A 80 -17.57 -1.77 -3.21
CA LYS A 80 -18.83 -1.90 -2.46
C LYS A 80 -18.66 -2.55 -1.10
N THR A 81 -17.65 -3.40 -0.94
CA THR A 81 -17.40 -4.13 0.31
C THR A 81 -16.53 -3.33 1.26
N THR A 82 -15.53 -2.62 0.76
CA THR A 82 -14.72 -1.67 1.54
C THR A 82 -15.57 -0.47 1.97
N ALA A 83 -16.43 0.09 1.12
CA ALA A 83 -17.35 1.17 1.50
C ALA A 83 -18.26 0.81 2.68
N LYS A 84 -18.66 -0.47 2.81
CA LYS A 84 -19.41 -0.96 3.97
C LYS A 84 -18.59 -1.00 5.25
N ILE A 85 -17.27 -1.20 5.15
CA ILE A 85 -16.33 -1.05 6.28
C ILE A 85 -16.21 0.42 6.63
N ASP A 86 -16.03 1.27 5.62
CA ASP A 86 -15.81 2.69 5.78
C ASP A 86 -16.98 3.36 6.51
N ALA A 87 -18.21 2.93 6.22
CA ALA A 87 -19.43 3.43 6.87
C ALA A 87 -19.61 2.99 8.33
N THR A 88 -18.78 2.09 8.87
CA THR A 88 -18.92 1.62 10.25
C THR A 88 -18.39 2.62 11.27
N SER A 89 -19.05 2.69 12.43
CA SER A 89 -18.58 3.47 13.58
C SER A 89 -17.18 3.03 14.04
N VAL A 90 -16.83 1.76 13.84
CA VAL A 90 -15.52 1.16 14.13
C VAL A 90 -14.44 1.82 13.28
N TYR A 91 -14.57 1.81 11.96
CA TYR A 91 -13.56 2.41 11.08
C TYR A 91 -13.48 3.93 11.27
N GLN A 92 -14.64 4.59 11.40
CA GLN A 92 -14.69 6.02 11.71
C GLN A 92 -14.00 6.37 13.05
N SER A 93 -14.02 5.46 14.04
CA SER A 93 -13.27 5.66 15.29
C SER A 93 -11.76 5.57 15.11
N PHE A 94 -11.28 4.80 14.13
CA PHE A 94 -9.85 4.75 13.79
C PHE A 94 -9.44 6.03 13.08
N LEU A 95 -10.23 6.49 12.10
CA LEU A 95 -9.98 7.77 11.41
C LEU A 95 -9.93 8.93 12.40
N ARG A 96 -10.87 8.99 13.35
CA ARG A 96 -10.87 10.04 14.40
C ARG A 96 -9.58 10.08 15.22
N GLN A 97 -8.95 8.94 15.49
CA GLN A 97 -7.67 8.94 16.24
C GLN A 97 -6.54 9.58 15.43
N PHE A 98 -6.50 9.36 14.11
CA PHE A 98 -5.58 10.05 13.21
C PHE A 98 -5.91 11.55 13.14
N THR A 99 -7.16 11.92 12.91
CA THR A 99 -7.59 13.33 12.85
C THR A 99 -7.28 14.07 14.15
N ASN A 100 -7.53 13.46 15.32
CA ASN A 100 -7.20 14.05 16.62
C ASN A 100 -5.69 14.23 16.84
N ALA A 101 -4.87 13.40 16.20
CA ALA A 101 -3.41 13.57 16.18
C ALA A 101 -2.95 14.63 15.15
N GLY A 102 -3.89 15.29 14.48
CA GLY A 102 -3.63 16.30 13.46
C GLY A 102 -3.24 15.72 12.10
N VAL A 103 -3.62 14.47 11.82
CA VAL A 103 -3.35 13.79 10.56
C VAL A 103 -4.48 14.07 9.56
N ASN A 104 -4.12 14.51 8.35
CA ASN A 104 -4.95 14.53 7.16
C ASN A 104 -5.21 13.09 6.69
N THR A 105 -6.46 12.68 6.84
CA THR A 105 -6.89 11.31 6.55
C THR A 105 -7.32 11.08 5.11
N THR A 106 -7.19 12.05 4.19
CA THR A 106 -7.75 11.97 2.82
C THR A 106 -7.32 10.70 2.06
N ASP A 107 -6.10 10.22 2.29
CA ASP A 107 -5.55 9.03 1.62
C ASP A 107 -5.89 7.71 2.33
N ILE A 108 -6.41 7.80 3.55
CA ILE A 108 -6.73 6.65 4.40
C ILE A 108 -8.20 6.66 4.87
N ASP A 109 -9.04 7.55 4.35
CA ASP A 109 -10.46 7.71 4.74
C ASP A 109 -11.36 6.60 4.18
N SER A 110 -10.80 5.74 3.34
CA SER A 110 -11.43 4.56 2.78
C SER A 110 -10.45 3.40 2.70
N VAL A 111 -10.92 2.19 2.99
CA VAL A 111 -10.12 0.98 2.83
C VAL A 111 -9.72 0.78 1.36
N SER A 112 -10.59 1.07 0.37
CA SER A 112 -10.19 0.89 -1.04
C SER A 112 -9.08 1.85 -1.45
N LYS A 113 -9.10 3.12 -1.01
CA LYS A 113 -8.01 4.08 -1.30
C LYS A 113 -6.64 3.61 -0.84
N ILE A 114 -6.56 2.94 0.32
CA ILE A 114 -5.31 2.35 0.81
C ILE A 114 -4.79 1.29 -0.17
N PHE A 115 -5.69 0.43 -0.66
CA PHE A 115 -5.35 -0.59 -1.66
C PHE A 115 -5.01 0.05 -3.02
N ASP A 116 -5.76 1.07 -3.46
CA ASP A 116 -5.52 1.81 -4.69
C ASP A 116 -4.17 2.52 -4.70
N CYS A 117 -3.74 3.00 -3.54
CA CYS A 117 -2.42 3.58 -3.37
C CYS A 117 -1.31 2.51 -3.42
N VAL A 118 -1.41 1.48 -2.58
CA VAL A 118 -0.26 0.61 -2.30
C VAL A 118 -0.19 -0.61 -3.22
N LEU A 119 -1.33 -1.22 -3.58
CA LEU A 119 -1.37 -2.58 -4.13
C LEU A 119 -1.99 -2.68 -5.53
N ILE A 120 -3.10 -2.01 -5.80
CA ILE A 120 -3.82 -2.13 -7.08
C ILE A 120 -2.96 -1.77 -8.30
N PRO A 121 -2.15 -0.68 -8.31
CA PRO A 121 -1.39 -0.31 -9.49
C PRO A 121 -0.42 -1.40 -9.95
N ILE A 122 0.28 -2.03 -8.99
CA ILE A 122 1.24 -3.10 -9.31
C ILE A 122 0.53 -4.41 -9.69
N LEU A 123 -0.66 -4.67 -9.15
CA LEU A 123 -1.49 -5.81 -9.58
C LEU A 123 -1.97 -5.62 -11.03
N VAL A 124 -2.48 -4.45 -11.39
CA VAL A 124 -2.91 -4.14 -12.76
C VAL A 124 -1.76 -4.33 -13.73
N GLU A 125 -0.59 -3.76 -13.42
CA GLU A 125 0.61 -3.90 -14.25
C GLU A 125 1.03 -5.37 -14.41
N ALA A 126 1.11 -6.13 -13.31
CA ALA A 126 1.56 -7.52 -13.34
C ALA A 126 0.57 -8.46 -14.05
N THR A 127 -0.73 -8.15 -14.00
CA THR A 127 -1.80 -9.00 -14.54
C THR A 127 -2.31 -8.61 -15.92
N GLY A 128 -1.93 -7.45 -16.46
CA GLY A 128 -2.44 -6.94 -17.74
C GLY A 128 -2.29 -7.90 -18.92
N ASN A 129 -1.28 -8.78 -18.87
CA ASN A 129 -1.04 -9.81 -19.89
C ASN A 129 -1.22 -11.25 -19.38
N PHE A 130 -1.87 -11.43 -18.23
CA PHE A 130 -1.98 -12.75 -17.60
C PHE A 130 -2.87 -13.68 -18.44
N ARG A 131 -2.29 -14.78 -18.92
CA ARG A 131 -3.00 -15.91 -19.52
C ARG A 131 -2.90 -17.11 -18.59
N SER A 132 -4.04 -17.64 -18.17
CA SER A 132 -4.08 -18.84 -17.34
C SER A 132 -3.45 -20.01 -18.11
N SER A 133 -2.44 -20.67 -17.52
CA SER A 133 -1.87 -21.90 -18.09
C SER A 133 -2.75 -23.11 -17.74
N PRO A 134 -3.03 -24.04 -18.67
CA PRO A 134 -3.78 -25.28 -18.38
C PRO A 134 -3.10 -26.17 -17.33
N ASN A 135 -1.78 -26.05 -17.17
CA ASN A 135 -0.97 -26.87 -16.27
C ASN A 135 -0.60 -26.14 -14.97
N SER A 136 -1.43 -25.20 -14.52
CA SER A 136 -1.26 -24.51 -13.25
C SER A 136 -1.14 -25.52 -12.09
N VAL A 137 0.06 -25.69 -11.55
CA VAL A 137 0.27 -26.39 -10.27
C VAL A 137 -0.53 -25.63 -9.22
N VAL A 138 -1.53 -26.27 -8.63
CA VAL A 138 -2.38 -25.64 -7.61
C VAL A 138 -1.67 -25.68 -6.27
N VAL A 139 -1.03 -24.59 -5.90
CA VAL A 139 -0.59 -24.36 -4.52
C VAL A 139 -1.60 -23.45 -3.84
N SER A 140 -2.11 -23.88 -2.69
CA SER A 140 -3.19 -23.18 -1.98
C SER A 140 -2.59 -22.26 -0.90
N ARG A 141 -2.06 -21.10 -1.28
CA ARG A 141 -1.57 -20.07 -0.33
C ARG A 141 -2.56 -18.90 -0.25
N SER A 142 -2.36 -17.96 0.66
CA SER A 142 -3.29 -16.82 0.85
C SER A 142 -2.62 -15.51 0.40
N LEU A 143 -3.43 -14.44 0.25
CA LEU A 143 -2.89 -13.09 0.01
C LEU A 143 -1.89 -12.67 1.09
N GLU A 144 -2.08 -13.14 2.32
CA GLU A 144 -1.14 -12.97 3.44
C GLU A 144 0.24 -13.54 3.12
N THR A 145 0.33 -14.76 2.57
CA THR A 145 1.63 -15.36 2.20
C THR A 145 2.34 -14.53 1.14
N PHE A 146 1.60 -14.00 0.17
CA PHE A 146 2.15 -13.09 -0.83
C PHE A 146 2.70 -11.82 -0.17
N VAL A 147 1.94 -11.17 0.72
CA VAL A 147 2.38 -9.95 1.40
C VAL A 147 3.62 -10.19 2.27
N GLN A 148 3.70 -11.34 2.95
CA GLN A 148 4.90 -11.74 3.69
C GLN A 148 6.12 -11.90 2.78
N GLN A 149 5.95 -12.52 1.61
CA GLN A 149 7.03 -12.67 0.62
C GLN A 149 7.45 -11.33 0.03
N VAL A 150 6.51 -10.41 -0.21
CA VAL A 150 6.84 -9.04 -0.66
C VAL A 150 7.68 -8.32 0.38
N GLY A 151 7.31 -8.32 1.66
CA GLY A 151 8.14 -7.63 2.64
C GLY A 151 9.43 -8.37 3.00
N ALA A 152 9.58 -9.65 2.66
CA ALA A 152 10.88 -10.31 2.67
C ALA A 152 11.83 -9.80 1.57
N LEU A 153 11.29 -9.16 0.51
CA LEU A 153 12.09 -8.47 -0.51
C LEU A 153 12.53 -7.07 -0.06
N ILE A 154 11.97 -6.52 1.03
CA ILE A 154 12.32 -5.20 1.54
C ILE A 154 13.62 -5.31 2.36
N PRO A 155 14.70 -4.60 2.00
CA PRO A 155 15.91 -4.59 2.80
C PRO A 155 15.64 -3.89 4.15
N GLN A 156 15.74 -4.64 5.25
CA GLN A 156 15.39 -4.12 6.59
C GLN A 156 16.17 -2.84 6.95
N LYS A 157 17.46 -2.77 6.61
CA LYS A 157 18.29 -1.58 6.85
C LYS A 157 17.75 -0.36 6.11
N GLU A 158 17.35 -0.53 4.85
CA GLU A 158 16.79 0.57 4.04
C GLU A 158 15.41 0.98 4.55
N LEU A 159 14.60 0.02 5.01
CA LEU A 159 13.33 0.31 5.66
C LEU A 159 13.50 1.17 6.90
N VAL A 160 14.39 0.80 7.82
CA VAL A 160 14.65 1.57 9.04
C VAL A 160 15.13 2.98 8.68
N ASN A 161 16.13 3.11 7.81
CA ASN A 161 16.63 4.40 7.37
C ASN A 161 15.54 5.27 6.71
N THR A 162 14.67 4.65 5.91
CA THR A 162 13.56 5.35 5.25
C THR A 162 12.54 5.81 6.27
N LEU A 163 12.20 4.99 7.26
CA LEU A 163 11.28 5.39 8.34
C LEU A 163 11.87 6.54 9.16
N ASP A 164 13.13 6.48 9.55
CA ASP A 164 13.82 7.57 10.27
C ASP A 164 13.76 8.89 9.47
N MET A 165 14.07 8.83 8.18
CA MET A 165 14.03 9.98 7.28
C MET A 165 12.60 10.54 7.16
N GLN A 166 11.60 9.70 6.92
CA GLN A 166 10.21 10.13 6.78
C GLN A 166 9.67 10.74 8.09
N ILE A 167 10.07 10.21 9.25
CA ILE A 167 9.68 10.77 10.54
C ILE A 167 10.35 12.13 10.78
N ALA A 168 11.61 12.30 10.40
CA ALA A 168 12.35 13.55 10.59
C ALA A 168 11.90 14.67 9.63
N GLU A 169 11.64 14.33 8.37
CA GLU A 169 11.42 15.31 7.30
C GLU A 169 9.93 15.57 7.03
N ASN A 170 9.07 14.56 7.23
CA ASN A 170 7.65 14.66 6.95
C ASN A 170 6.83 14.69 8.25
N LYS A 171 6.45 15.90 8.66
CA LYS A 171 5.63 16.14 9.87
C LYS A 171 4.30 15.38 9.85
N GLU A 172 3.72 15.19 8.69
CA GLU A 172 2.43 14.54 8.52
C GLU A 172 2.55 13.04 8.73
N PHE A 173 3.53 12.43 8.07
CA PHE A 173 3.91 11.04 8.29
C PHE A 173 4.35 10.78 9.73
N ALA A 174 5.09 11.69 10.36
CA ALA A 174 5.50 11.54 11.76
C ALA A 174 4.30 11.43 12.72
N LYS A 175 3.25 12.24 12.52
CA LYS A 175 2.01 12.14 13.29
C LYS A 175 1.30 10.80 13.03
N PHE A 176 1.19 10.39 11.77
CA PHE A 176 0.62 9.09 11.38
C PHE A 176 1.38 7.94 12.04
N TYR A 177 2.71 7.96 11.96
CA TYR A 177 3.60 6.95 12.50
C TYR A 177 3.45 6.84 14.03
N ARG A 178 3.31 7.96 14.74
CA ARG A 178 3.03 7.94 16.19
C ARG A 178 1.69 7.27 16.52
N VAL A 179 0.64 7.49 15.73
CA VAL A 179 -0.65 6.83 15.94
C VAL A 179 -0.55 5.33 15.62
N ILE A 180 0.06 4.95 14.49
CA ILE A 180 0.15 3.54 14.08
C ILE A 180 1.03 2.70 15.03
N ARG A 181 2.03 3.33 15.68
CA ARG A 181 2.91 2.71 16.68
C ARG A 181 2.28 2.60 18.07
N ASN A 182 1.17 3.31 18.33
CA ASN A 182 0.56 3.31 19.65
C ASN A 182 -0.07 1.94 19.97
N PRO A 183 0.34 1.25 21.07
CA PRO A 183 -0.16 -0.09 21.39
C PRO A 183 -1.67 -0.15 21.65
N THR A 184 -2.23 0.91 22.25
CA THR A 184 -3.68 1.02 22.50
C THR A 184 -4.44 1.14 21.19
N PHE A 185 -3.96 1.96 20.25
CA PHE A 185 -4.51 2.05 18.90
C PHE A 185 -4.50 0.69 18.22
N GLN A 186 -3.35 0.00 18.20
CA GLN A 186 -3.22 -1.32 17.58
C GLN A 186 -4.19 -2.34 18.19
N SER A 187 -4.29 -2.39 19.52
CA SER A 187 -5.24 -3.26 20.22
C SER A 187 -6.69 -2.96 19.83
N ASN A 188 -7.06 -1.69 19.75
CA ASN A 188 -8.40 -1.26 19.37
C ASN A 188 -8.72 -1.64 17.91
N VAL A 189 -7.76 -1.51 17.00
CA VAL A 189 -7.92 -1.96 15.61
C VAL A 189 -8.16 -3.46 15.54
N MET A 190 -7.36 -4.26 16.25
CA MET A 190 -7.51 -5.71 16.27
C MET A 190 -8.85 -6.15 16.87
N LYS A 191 -9.32 -5.50 17.94
CA LYS A 191 -10.66 -5.70 18.49
C LYS A 191 -11.77 -5.26 17.54
N GLY A 192 -11.50 -4.26 16.70
CA GLY A 192 -12.41 -3.80 15.67
C GLY A 192 -12.82 -4.92 14.71
N PHE A 193 -11.87 -5.74 14.25
CA PHE A 193 -12.15 -6.82 13.29
C PHE A 193 -13.12 -7.90 13.77
N ILE A 194 -13.32 -8.03 15.08
CA ILE A 194 -14.29 -8.96 15.69
C ILE A 194 -15.60 -8.27 16.10
N ASN A 195 -15.72 -6.95 15.91
CA ASN A 195 -16.94 -6.21 16.18
C ASN A 195 -18.07 -6.67 15.23
N ARG A 196 -19.30 -6.76 15.75
CA ARG A 196 -20.47 -7.23 14.98
C ARG A 196 -20.78 -6.34 13.78
N ASP A 197 -20.60 -5.02 13.92
CA ASP A 197 -20.98 -4.01 12.91
C ASP A 197 -20.13 -4.12 11.65
N ILE A 198 -18.85 -4.45 11.79
CA ILE A 198 -17.92 -4.64 10.67
C ILE A 198 -17.81 -6.10 10.21
N SER A 199 -18.39 -7.04 10.97
CA SER A 199 -18.19 -8.48 10.75
C SER A 199 -18.66 -8.97 9.38
N ARG A 200 -19.73 -8.38 8.82
CA ARG A 200 -20.30 -8.80 7.53
C ARG A 200 -19.35 -8.49 6.36
N PRO A 201 -18.93 -7.24 6.10
CA PRO A 201 -17.99 -6.98 5.02
C PRO A 201 -16.64 -7.68 5.24
N ILE A 202 -16.15 -7.79 6.49
CA ILE A 202 -14.92 -8.55 6.79
C ILE A 202 -15.06 -10.04 6.43
N LYS A 203 -16.21 -10.67 6.70
CA LYS A 203 -16.47 -12.05 6.26
C LYS A 203 -16.51 -12.15 4.74
N THR A 204 -17.05 -11.16 4.03
CA THR A 204 -17.02 -11.13 2.56
C THR A 204 -15.59 -11.13 2.05
N LEU A 205 -14.72 -10.23 2.55
CA LEU A 205 -13.31 -10.19 2.16
C LEU A 205 -12.60 -11.54 2.40
N ARG A 206 -12.84 -12.17 3.56
CA ARG A 206 -12.26 -13.49 3.87
C ARG A 206 -12.69 -14.60 2.91
N ARG A 207 -13.93 -14.57 2.38
CA ARG A 207 -14.37 -15.55 1.35
C ARG A 207 -13.56 -15.43 0.05
N TYR A 208 -13.06 -14.24 -0.24
CA TYR A 208 -12.16 -13.93 -1.35
C TYR A 208 -10.68 -14.00 -0.96
N GLN A 209 -10.34 -14.61 0.18
CA GLN A 209 -8.96 -14.83 0.63
C GLN A 209 -8.21 -13.54 1.02
N ILE A 210 -8.97 -12.48 1.34
CA ILE A 210 -8.45 -11.20 1.86
C ILE A 210 -8.76 -11.12 3.35
N ASP A 211 -7.74 -11.31 4.19
CA ASP A 211 -7.88 -11.21 5.64
C ASP A 211 -7.27 -9.90 6.16
N LEU A 212 -8.10 -8.85 6.28
CA LEU A 212 -7.63 -7.54 6.73
C LEU A 212 -6.99 -7.58 8.12
N SER A 213 -7.43 -8.48 9.02
CA SER A 213 -6.85 -8.57 10.36
C SER A 213 -5.38 -8.97 10.29
N LYS A 214 -5.05 -9.92 9.41
CA LYS A 214 -3.68 -10.38 9.24
C LYS A 214 -2.83 -9.39 8.45
N LEU A 215 -3.40 -8.76 7.43
CA LEU A 215 -2.72 -7.69 6.68
C LEU A 215 -2.37 -6.51 7.60
N THR A 216 -3.30 -6.08 8.45
CA THR A 216 -3.06 -5.03 9.44
C THR A 216 -2.00 -5.44 10.46
N GLN A 217 -2.03 -6.68 10.97
CA GLN A 217 -0.99 -7.17 11.85
C GLN A 217 0.40 -7.14 11.18
N TYR A 218 0.47 -7.52 9.90
CA TYR A 218 1.71 -7.45 9.14
C TYR A 218 2.22 -6.00 9.03
N VAL A 219 1.33 -5.05 8.74
CA VAL A 219 1.67 -3.62 8.69
C VAL A 219 2.18 -3.11 10.04
N PHE A 220 1.53 -3.48 11.16
CA PHE A 220 2.02 -3.12 12.50
C PHE A 220 3.42 -3.68 12.77
N ASN A 221 3.66 -4.94 12.41
CA ASN A 221 4.97 -5.56 12.55
C ASN A 221 6.02 -4.86 11.67
N LEU A 222 5.68 -4.48 10.45
CA LEU A 222 6.59 -3.77 9.55
C LEU A 222 7.01 -2.41 10.15
N PHE A 223 6.05 -1.62 10.63
CA PHE A 223 6.36 -0.35 11.30
C PHE A 223 7.05 -0.54 12.66
N SER A 224 6.93 -1.70 13.31
CA SER A 224 7.63 -2.01 14.56
C SER A 224 9.16 -2.04 14.43
N LEU A 225 9.66 -2.23 13.20
CA LEU A 225 11.09 -2.24 12.89
C LEU A 225 11.72 -0.85 12.94
N GLY A 226 10.93 0.21 12.75
CA GLY A 226 11.37 1.59 12.86
C GLY A 226 11.57 2.06 14.31
N PRO A 227 11.97 3.32 14.52
CA PRO A 227 12.24 3.88 15.84
C PRO A 227 10.98 3.86 16.72
N ALA A 228 11.17 3.70 18.03
CA ALA A 228 10.12 3.92 19.00
C ALA A 228 9.86 5.44 19.14
N VAL A 229 8.59 5.83 19.13
CA VAL A 229 8.12 7.23 19.20
C VAL A 229 6.99 7.37 20.21
#